data_AF-A0A661EMV3-F1
#
_entry.id   AF-A0A661EMV3-F1
#
_cell.length_a   1.000
_cell.length_b   1.000
_cell.length_c   1.000
_cell.angle_alpha   90.00
_cell.angle_beta   90.00
_cell.angle_gamma   90.00
#
_symmetry.space_group_name_H-M   'P 1'
#
loop_
_entity.id
_entity.type
_entity.pdbx_description
1 polymer ?
#
loop_
_entity_poly.entity_id
_entity_poly.type
_entity_poly.pdbx_seq_one_letter_code
_entity_poly.pdbx_strand_id
1 'polypeptide(L)'
;LSGTSHLLAISGLHIGLAAALGFFCFRWLWATRPDNLLLLPASGAGAIGGFITALFYAALAGFSIPSQRALIMVAAVMFTLLIRRSCSTSHILAVSLLLIVVIDPVTVLSAGFWLSFSAVAIILFITQNRLPSPRWQWAKIHFLIAFGITPLLLLFFMQTSLIAPIANFVAIPIISLFVVPVLLLASLLLWVIEPIGELLLQLADLILSVLWPFLDYLATLPFSHWSGTYIPTLYWLPIIVGTIVLLTPKKFPAKWLGILGFMPLFLSSPNKPAQGEFWFTLLDVGQGLAAVVQTHNHILIFDSGPKFSDNFNTGTAIVQPFLQHRGIQHIDTLIVSHGDNDHIGGAIPLSDAIQVTQILSSTPTLLPNAKPCYDGQSWQWDGVTFAMLHPEINDHGSKNNLSCVLQVSTAIGSVLLSGDIESEAEQLLIDRYGTELKSTLLVAPHHGSKTSSSRAFINAVQADLVLFPVGYRNRYHFPANNVIKRYQQQDSALFNTADHGAIEFKFSRHAISAPITWRQHAQRIWTHQPSVTLPSQ
;
A
#
# COMPACT_ATOMS: atom_id res chain seq x y z
N LEU A 1 4.24 11.86 1.44
CA LEU A 1 5.49 12.07 0.66
C LEU A 1 6.60 12.77 1.47
N SER A 2 6.28 13.70 2.37
CA SER A 2 7.24 14.38 3.26
C SER A 2 7.93 13.50 4.32
N GLY A 3 7.45 12.27 4.55
CA GLY A 3 8.01 11.34 5.54
C GLY A 3 7.61 11.62 7.00
N THR A 4 6.64 12.51 7.23
CA THR A 4 6.21 12.95 8.58
C THR A 4 4.96 12.23 9.11
N SER A 5 4.41 11.26 8.38
CA SER A 5 3.16 10.56 8.76
C SER A 5 3.23 9.87 10.13
N HIS A 6 4.43 9.41 10.52
CA HIS A 6 4.68 8.81 11.83
C HIS A 6 4.58 9.81 13.00
N LEU A 7 4.56 11.12 12.76
CA LEU A 7 4.35 12.14 13.78
C LEU A 7 2.86 12.42 14.02
N LEU A 8 2.03 12.16 13.02
CA LEU A 8 0.58 12.29 13.08
C LEU A 8 -0.07 11.04 13.69
N ALA A 9 0.49 9.86 13.43
CA ALA A 9 0.22 8.70 14.25
C ALA A 9 0.88 8.89 15.63
N ILE A 10 0.17 8.55 16.71
CA ILE A 10 0.71 8.67 18.07
C ILE A 10 1.99 7.85 18.17
N SER A 11 3.12 8.56 18.17
CA SER A 11 4.45 7.96 18.04
C SER A 11 4.97 7.50 19.39
N GLY A 12 5.89 6.53 19.37
CA GLY A 12 6.63 6.14 20.58
C GLY A 12 7.46 7.29 21.17
N LEU A 13 7.77 8.33 20.38
CA LEU A 13 8.44 9.54 20.86
C LEU A 13 7.55 10.32 21.83
N HIS A 14 6.24 10.47 21.55
CA HIS A 14 5.33 11.20 22.44
C HIS A 14 5.16 10.49 23.78
N ILE A 15 5.06 9.16 23.76
CA ILE A 15 5.01 8.33 24.99
C ILE A 15 6.32 8.41 25.75
N GLY A 16 7.46 8.37 25.05
CA GLY A 16 8.77 8.56 25.66
C GLY A 16 8.93 9.93 26.32
N LEU A 17 8.41 10.99 25.69
CA LEU A 17 8.41 12.36 26.24
C LEU A 17 7.51 12.46 27.48
N ALA A 18 6.30 11.91 27.41
CA ALA A 18 5.38 11.84 28.54
C ALA A 18 6.01 11.07 29.72
N ALA A 19 6.66 9.94 29.44
CA ALA A 19 7.40 9.16 30.43
C ALA A 19 8.55 9.96 31.05
N ALA A 20 9.33 10.69 30.23
CA ALA A 20 10.43 11.51 30.70
C ALA A 20 9.94 12.67 31.59
N LEU A 21 8.86 13.35 31.18
CA LEU A 21 8.24 14.41 31.97
C LEU A 21 7.78 13.87 33.33
N GLY A 22 7.00 12.79 33.33
CA GLY A 22 6.57 12.12 34.56
C GLY A 22 7.75 11.69 35.43
N PHE A 23 8.81 11.15 34.81
CA PHE A 23 10.02 10.72 35.51
C PHE A 23 10.70 11.88 36.24
N PHE A 24 10.98 12.99 35.54
CA PHE A 24 11.68 14.12 36.13
C PHE A 24 10.82 14.86 37.15
N CYS A 25 9.52 15.03 36.90
CA CYS A 25 8.60 15.67 37.84
C CYS A 25 8.50 14.88 39.15
N PHE A 26 8.22 13.57 39.08
CA PHE A 26 8.12 12.74 40.29
C PHE A 26 9.46 12.62 41.00
N ARG A 27 10.56 12.46 40.26
CA ARG A 27 11.91 12.45 40.85
C ARG A 27 12.19 13.74 41.62
N TRP A 28 11.86 14.90 41.04
CA TRP A 28 12.10 16.20 41.66
C TRP A 28 11.23 16.39 42.90
N LEU A 29 9.90 16.18 42.78
CA LEU A 29 8.96 16.28 43.90
C LEU A 29 9.34 15.34 45.05
N TRP A 30 9.71 14.10 44.73
CA TRP A 30 10.13 13.11 45.72
C TRP A 30 11.40 13.54 46.46
N ALA A 31 12.35 14.13 45.74
CA ALA A 31 13.62 14.60 46.30
C ALA A 31 13.49 15.87 47.15
N THR A 32 12.36 16.59 47.12
CA THR A 32 12.16 17.80 47.94
C THR A 32 12.07 17.50 49.45
N ARG A 33 11.72 16.26 49.83
CA ARG A 33 11.67 15.82 51.24
C ARG A 33 12.73 14.75 51.48
N PRO A 34 13.72 15.00 52.36
CA PRO A 34 14.80 14.03 52.64
C PRO A 34 14.30 12.66 53.12
N ASP A 35 13.25 12.63 53.94
CA ASP A 35 12.70 11.39 54.52
C ASP A 35 12.18 10.41 53.45
N ASN A 36 11.72 10.93 52.31
CA ASN A 36 11.23 10.11 51.19
C ASN A 36 12.35 9.25 50.59
N LEU A 37 13.60 9.70 50.67
CA LEU A 37 14.76 8.97 50.14
C LEU A 37 15.11 7.74 50.98
N LEU A 38 14.63 7.66 52.22
CA LEU A 38 14.77 6.49 53.09
C LEU A 38 13.84 5.35 52.64
N LEU A 39 12.70 5.68 52.01
CA LEU A 39 11.74 4.70 51.49
C LEU A 39 12.10 4.22 50.09
N LEU A 40 12.36 5.15 49.18
CA LEU A 40 12.65 4.86 47.78
C LEU A 40 13.62 5.90 47.21
N PRO A 41 14.65 5.49 46.46
CA PRO A 41 15.50 6.44 45.75
C PRO A 41 14.67 7.31 44.80
N ALA A 42 15.08 8.56 44.62
CA ALA A 42 14.39 9.49 43.73
C ALA A 42 14.27 8.98 42.28
N SER A 43 15.22 8.15 41.82
CA SER A 43 15.14 7.49 40.51
C SER A 43 14.04 6.41 40.44
N GLY A 44 13.76 5.73 41.55
CA GLY A 44 12.66 4.77 41.65
C GLY A 44 11.30 5.46 41.65
N ALA A 45 11.16 6.56 42.40
CA ALA A 45 9.96 7.39 42.37
C ALA A 45 9.74 8.00 40.97
N GLY A 46 10.82 8.46 40.33
CA GLY A 46 10.79 8.87 38.94
C GLY A 46 10.34 7.73 38.02
N ALA A 47 10.85 6.50 38.19
CA ALA A 47 10.46 5.37 37.33
C ALA A 47 8.95 5.06 37.43
N ILE A 48 8.39 5.13 38.64
CA ILE A 48 6.94 4.98 38.86
C ILE A 48 6.17 6.12 38.19
N GLY A 49 6.59 7.37 38.41
CA GLY A 49 5.95 8.55 37.81
C GLY A 49 5.97 8.50 36.28
N GLY A 50 7.12 8.16 35.69
CA GLY A 50 7.27 8.02 34.25
C GLY A 50 6.39 6.91 33.67
N PHE A 51 6.29 5.76 34.34
CA PHE A 51 5.37 4.69 33.92
C PHE A 51 3.91 5.11 34.00
N ILE A 52 3.48 5.76 35.09
CA ILE A 52 2.10 6.24 35.27
C ILE A 52 1.73 7.25 34.18
N THR A 53 2.61 8.24 33.92
CA THR A 53 2.35 9.24 32.88
C THR A 53 2.32 8.61 31.48
N ALA A 54 3.21 7.65 31.20
CA ALA A 54 3.19 6.90 29.94
C ALA A 54 1.90 6.08 29.77
N LEU A 55 1.46 5.40 30.84
CA LEU A 55 0.23 4.62 30.85
C LEU A 55 -1.00 5.51 30.65
N PHE A 56 -1.06 6.65 31.33
CA PHE A 56 -2.12 7.64 31.15
C PHE A 56 -2.18 8.15 29.71
N TYR A 57 -1.02 8.50 29.13
CA TYR A 57 -0.96 8.96 27.75
C TYR A 57 -1.37 7.85 26.77
N ALA A 58 -0.94 6.60 26.98
CA ALA A 58 -1.35 5.46 26.15
C ALA A 58 -2.86 5.19 26.24
N ALA A 59 -3.47 5.38 27.43
CA ALA A 59 -4.91 5.28 27.61
C ALA A 59 -5.66 6.40 26.88
N LEU A 60 -5.17 7.64 26.98
CA LEU A 60 -5.72 8.79 26.24
C LEU A 60 -5.65 8.56 24.71
N ALA A 61 -4.59 7.91 24.25
CA ALA A 61 -4.37 7.48 22.87
C ALA A 61 -5.22 6.27 22.44
N GLY A 62 -6.12 5.76 23.29
CA GLY A 62 -6.98 4.61 23.02
C GLY A 62 -6.23 3.27 22.91
N PHE A 63 -5.04 3.16 23.49
CA PHE A 63 -4.16 1.99 23.38
C PHE A 63 -3.97 1.50 21.95
N SER A 64 -3.77 2.41 20.99
CA SER A 64 -3.37 2.03 19.63
C SER A 64 -2.13 1.11 19.64
N ILE A 65 -2.00 0.20 18.67
CA ILE A 65 -0.89 -0.79 18.65
C ILE A 65 0.51 -0.12 18.79
N PRO A 66 0.82 1.00 18.10
CA PRO A 66 2.08 1.70 18.31
C PRO A 66 2.28 2.19 19.76
N SER A 67 1.21 2.65 20.41
CA SER A 67 1.26 3.12 21.79
C SER A 67 1.52 2.00 22.80
N GLN A 68 0.90 0.82 22.60
CA GLN A 68 1.13 -0.35 23.44
C GLN A 68 2.60 -0.78 23.39
N ARG A 69 3.19 -0.83 22.18
CA ARG A 69 4.60 -1.20 22.01
C ARG A 69 5.54 -0.23 22.74
N ALA A 70 5.30 1.06 22.58
CA ALA A 70 6.10 2.08 23.26
C ALA A 70 5.93 2.02 24.79
N LEU A 71 4.71 1.78 25.29
CA LEU A 71 4.45 1.59 26.71
C LEU A 71 5.20 0.38 27.28
N ILE A 72 5.21 -0.75 26.57
CA ILE A 72 5.95 -1.95 27.00
C ILE A 72 7.47 -1.67 27.05
N MET A 73 8.01 -0.97 26.04
CA MET A 73 9.42 -0.56 26.05
C MET A 73 9.75 0.37 27.23
N VAL A 74 8.91 1.37 27.49
CA VAL A 74 9.06 2.26 28.65
C VAL A 74 8.97 1.47 29.95
N ALA A 75 7.99 0.57 30.08
CA ALA A 75 7.83 -0.28 31.25
C ALA A 75 9.07 -1.13 31.51
N ALA A 76 9.66 -1.74 30.48
CA ALA A 76 10.89 -2.51 30.60
C ALA A 76 12.05 -1.64 31.12
N VAL A 77 12.22 -0.41 30.62
CA VAL A 77 13.24 0.53 31.12
C VAL A 77 12.96 0.91 32.58
N MET A 78 11.73 1.33 32.91
CA MET A 78 11.38 1.74 34.27
C MET A 78 11.54 0.59 35.28
N PHE A 79 11.21 -0.63 34.87
CA PHE A 79 11.39 -1.83 35.67
C PHE A 79 12.86 -2.11 35.98
N THR A 80 13.78 -1.94 35.01
CA THR A 80 15.21 -2.09 35.27
C THR A 80 15.74 -1.05 36.28
N LEU A 81 15.22 0.18 36.23
CA LEU A 81 15.54 1.22 37.20
C LEU A 81 15.04 0.89 38.61
N LEU A 82 13.87 0.25 38.73
CA LEU A 82 13.31 -0.18 40.01
C LEU A 82 14.08 -1.34 40.64
N ILE A 83 14.45 -2.35 39.84
CA ILE A 83 15.24 -3.51 40.30
C ILE A 83 16.71 -3.15 40.53
N ARG A 84 17.17 -2.01 40.02
CA ARG A 84 18.55 -1.50 40.15
C ARG A 84 19.60 -2.47 39.61
N ARG A 85 19.24 -3.24 38.58
CA ARG A 85 20.19 -4.10 37.86
C ARG A 85 20.64 -3.41 36.59
N SER A 86 21.95 -3.44 36.34
CA SER A 86 22.55 -2.97 35.10
C SER A 86 22.21 -3.95 33.98
N CYS A 87 21.13 -3.69 33.26
CA CYS A 87 20.83 -4.37 32.01
C CYS A 87 21.46 -3.58 30.86
N SER A 88 22.10 -4.26 29.91
CA SER A 88 22.49 -3.58 28.67
C SER A 88 21.23 -3.15 27.91
N THR A 89 21.32 -2.06 27.17
CA THR A 89 20.21 -1.56 26.35
C THR A 89 19.73 -2.57 25.31
N SER A 90 20.64 -3.44 24.82
CA SER A 90 20.29 -4.56 23.94
C SER A 90 19.39 -5.61 24.62
N HIS A 91 19.63 -5.94 25.89
CA HIS A 91 18.77 -6.86 26.64
C HIS A 91 17.38 -6.24 26.86
N ILE A 92 17.30 -4.94 27.16
CA ILE A 92 16.00 -4.25 27.31
C ILE A 92 15.19 -4.31 26.01
N LEU A 93 15.84 -4.07 24.87
CA LEU A 93 15.19 -4.17 23.56
C LEU A 93 14.73 -5.61 23.27
N ALA A 94 15.57 -6.61 23.57
CA ALA A 94 15.24 -8.02 23.37
C ALA A 94 14.07 -8.50 24.26
N VAL A 95 14.06 -8.10 25.54
CA VAL A 95 12.95 -8.40 26.46
C VAL A 95 11.67 -7.73 26.01
N SER A 96 11.73 -6.46 25.58
CA SER A 96 10.57 -5.75 25.05
C SER A 96 10.01 -6.44 23.80
N LEU A 97 10.89 -6.90 22.91
CA LEU A 97 10.51 -7.67 21.72
C LEU A 97 9.81 -8.97 22.12
N LEU A 98 10.41 -9.74 23.03
CA LEU A 98 9.85 -11.00 23.51
C LEU A 98 8.46 -10.82 24.13
N LEU A 99 8.30 -9.84 25.02
CA LEU A 99 7.00 -9.56 25.67
C LEU A 99 5.91 -9.22 24.65
N ILE A 100 6.24 -8.39 23.66
CA ILE A 100 5.28 -8.00 22.61
C ILE A 100 4.87 -9.20 21.76
N VAL A 101 5.82 -10.05 21.36
CA VAL A 101 5.54 -11.25 20.54
C VAL A 101 4.77 -12.31 21.33
N VAL A 102 5.01 -12.43 22.64
CA VAL A 102 4.24 -13.34 23.51
C VAL A 102 2.80 -12.87 23.69
N ILE A 103 2.57 -11.56 23.80
CA ILE A 103 1.22 -10.98 23.94
C ILE A 103 0.46 -11.01 22.62
N ASP A 104 1.12 -10.66 21.51
CA ASP A 104 0.54 -10.64 20.16
C ASP A 104 1.55 -11.21 19.14
N PRO A 105 1.50 -12.52 18.85
CA PRO A 105 2.43 -13.15 17.91
C PRO A 105 2.21 -12.68 16.46
N VAL A 106 1.02 -12.17 16.12
CA VAL A 106 0.68 -11.72 14.77
C VAL A 106 1.34 -10.37 14.45
N THR A 107 1.78 -9.63 15.48
CA THR A 107 2.47 -8.33 15.35
C THR A 107 3.68 -8.36 14.42
N VAL A 108 4.33 -9.53 14.27
CA VAL A 108 5.49 -9.76 13.40
C VAL A 108 5.15 -9.56 11.91
N LEU A 109 3.87 -9.70 11.55
CA LEU A 109 3.38 -9.43 10.19
C LEU A 109 3.21 -7.93 9.91
N SER A 110 3.21 -7.09 10.95
CA SER A 110 3.06 -5.64 10.78
C SER A 110 4.39 -4.97 10.43
N ALA A 111 4.40 -4.13 9.39
CA ALA A 111 5.56 -3.30 9.07
C ALA A 111 5.94 -2.38 10.25
N GLY A 112 4.94 -1.88 10.98
CA GLY A 112 5.14 -0.98 12.13
C GLY A 112 5.95 -1.61 13.27
N PHE A 113 5.84 -2.92 13.50
CA PHE A 113 6.67 -3.64 14.47
C PHE A 113 8.15 -3.54 14.08
N TRP A 114 8.52 -3.96 12.87
CA TRP A 114 9.90 -3.95 12.38
C TRP A 114 10.49 -2.55 12.33
N LEU A 115 9.74 -1.57 11.81
CA LEU A 115 10.19 -0.17 11.75
C LEU A 115 10.49 0.39 13.13
N SER A 116 9.66 0.08 14.14
CA SER A 116 9.86 0.58 15.52
C SER A 116 11.12 -0.01 16.14
N PHE A 117 11.28 -1.33 16.11
CA PHE A 117 12.42 -2.01 16.74
C PHE A 117 13.73 -1.71 16.02
N SER A 118 13.73 -1.67 14.69
CA SER A 118 14.91 -1.33 13.90
C SER A 118 15.31 0.13 14.10
N ALA A 119 14.37 1.07 14.22
CA ALA A 119 14.69 2.46 14.56
C ALA A 119 15.47 2.56 15.89
N VAL A 120 14.97 1.90 16.94
CA VAL A 120 15.64 1.89 18.26
C VAL A 120 17.00 1.18 18.18
N ALA A 121 17.09 0.03 17.49
CA ALA A 121 18.34 -0.69 17.30
C ALA A 121 19.40 0.17 16.56
N ILE A 122 18.99 0.88 15.51
CA ILE A 122 19.85 1.79 14.75
C ILE A 122 20.31 2.97 15.62
N ILE A 123 19.41 3.56 16.41
CA ILE A 123 19.76 4.62 17.37
C ILE A 123 20.84 4.11 18.35
N LEU A 124 20.61 2.95 18.96
CA LEU A 124 21.57 2.35 19.90
C LEU A 124 22.91 2.07 19.20
N PHE A 125 22.90 1.52 17.99
CA PHE A 125 24.11 1.24 17.22
C PHE A 125 24.91 2.50 16.86
N ILE A 126 24.23 3.59 16.48
CA ILE A 126 24.88 4.86 16.11
C ILE A 126 25.43 5.58 17.35
N THR A 127 24.71 5.51 18.48
CA THR A 127 25.03 6.27 19.70
C THR A 127 26.07 5.59 20.58
N GLN A 128 26.20 4.25 20.52
CA GLN A 128 27.22 3.52 21.25
C GLN A 128 28.65 3.90 20.78
N ASN A 129 29.53 4.20 21.73
CA ASN A 129 30.99 4.37 21.57
C ASN A 129 31.48 5.52 20.65
N ARG A 130 30.79 6.68 20.61
CA ARG A 130 31.28 7.89 19.87
C ARG A 130 31.54 9.08 20.81
N LEU A 131 32.80 9.34 21.17
CA LEU A 131 33.28 10.55 21.87
C LEU A 131 34.07 11.47 20.91
N PRO A 132 34.02 12.82 21.01
CA PRO A 132 33.02 13.65 21.67
C PRO A 132 31.88 14.05 20.71
N SER A 133 30.79 14.56 21.30
CA SER A 133 29.57 15.03 20.64
C SER A 133 29.86 16.17 19.65
N PRO A 134 29.74 15.96 18.33
CA PRO A 134 29.92 17.04 17.38
C PRO A 134 28.81 18.09 17.56
N ARG A 135 29.13 19.39 17.35
CA ARG A 135 28.12 20.39 16.96
C ARG A 135 27.30 19.74 15.84
N TRP A 136 25.98 19.64 15.97
CA TRP A 136 25.06 18.91 15.07
C TRP A 136 24.88 17.38 15.28
N GLN A 137 25.18 16.83 16.46
CA GLN A 137 24.92 15.41 16.75
C GLN A 137 23.46 15.00 16.50
N TRP A 138 22.50 15.86 16.87
CA TRP A 138 21.09 15.62 16.65
C TRP A 138 20.74 15.51 15.15
N ALA A 139 21.24 16.43 14.32
CA ALA A 139 21.07 16.36 12.87
C ALA A 139 21.66 15.06 12.31
N LYS A 140 22.89 14.70 12.70
CA LYS A 140 23.54 13.46 12.25
C LYS A 140 22.74 12.21 12.59
N ILE A 141 22.16 12.14 13.79
CA ILE A 141 21.31 11.02 14.21
C ILE A 141 20.09 10.92 13.30
N HIS A 142 19.40 12.03 12.99
CA HIS A 142 18.25 12.03 12.08
C HIS A 142 18.58 11.51 10.69
N PHE A 143 19.67 12.00 10.08
CA PHE A 143 20.10 11.53 8.76
C PHE A 143 20.48 10.04 8.77
N LEU A 144 21.18 9.57 9.81
CA LEU A 144 21.61 8.18 9.90
C LEU A 144 20.47 7.22 10.20
N ILE A 145 19.47 7.62 11.00
CA ILE A 145 18.25 6.83 11.22
C ILE A 145 17.46 6.74 9.93
N ALA A 146 17.23 7.88 9.26
CA ALA A 146 16.49 7.91 8.00
C ALA A 146 17.16 7.00 6.96
N PHE A 147 18.50 7.08 6.83
CA PHE A 147 19.26 6.19 5.97
C PHE A 147 19.17 4.72 6.40
N GLY A 148 19.33 4.42 7.69
CA GLY A 148 19.34 3.06 8.22
C GLY A 148 17.99 2.36 8.11
N ILE A 149 16.88 3.10 8.16
CA ILE A 149 15.51 2.57 8.02
C ILE A 149 15.11 2.40 6.55
N THR A 150 15.78 3.08 5.60
CA THR A 150 15.46 3.02 4.17
C THR A 150 15.27 1.59 3.63
N PRO A 151 16.14 0.60 3.89
CA PRO A 151 15.92 -0.76 3.39
C PRO A 151 14.57 -1.34 3.82
N LEU A 152 14.13 -1.09 5.06
CA LEU A 152 12.84 -1.58 5.53
C LEU A 152 11.67 -0.82 4.90
N LEU A 153 11.80 0.49 4.70
CA LEU A 153 10.78 1.27 3.99
C LEU A 153 10.62 0.79 2.54
N LEU A 154 11.73 0.51 1.86
CA LEU A 154 11.71 -0.04 0.51
C LEU A 154 11.13 -1.46 0.47
N LEU A 155 11.42 -2.29 1.48
CA LEU A 155 10.91 -3.65 1.56
C LEU A 155 9.39 -3.68 1.74
N PHE A 156 8.85 -2.84 2.63
CA PHE A 156 7.42 -2.86 2.96
C PHE A 156 6.56 -1.99 2.07
N PHE A 157 7.09 -0.88 1.56
CA PHE A 157 6.30 0.14 0.86
C PHE A 157 6.79 0.43 -0.55
N MET A 158 7.93 -0.14 -0.97
CA MET A 158 8.59 0.18 -2.25
C MET A 158 8.87 1.68 -2.44
N GLN A 159 8.90 2.45 -1.36
CA GLN A 159 9.11 3.89 -1.41
C GLN A 159 9.84 4.36 -0.17
N THR A 160 10.64 5.41 -0.33
CA THR A 160 11.28 6.11 0.79
C THR A 160 11.24 7.62 0.54
N SER A 161 11.10 8.39 1.61
CA SER A 161 11.12 9.85 1.52
C SER A 161 12.55 10.35 1.70
N LEU A 162 13.12 10.91 0.63
CA LEU A 162 14.48 11.45 0.65
C LEU A 162 14.53 12.79 1.41
N ILE A 163 13.42 13.52 1.44
CA ILE A 163 13.30 14.80 2.15
C ILE A 163 12.98 14.63 3.65
N ALA A 164 12.64 13.41 4.08
CA ALA A 164 12.27 13.11 5.47
C ALA A 164 13.26 13.64 6.52
N PRO A 165 14.60 13.57 6.35
CA PRO A 165 15.53 14.13 7.35
C PRO A 165 15.33 15.64 7.56
N ILE A 166 15.09 16.40 6.49
CA ILE A 166 14.89 17.85 6.53
C ILE A 166 13.50 18.16 7.12
N ALA A 167 12.47 17.47 6.64
CA ALA A 167 11.11 17.64 7.13
C ALA A 167 11.03 17.32 8.64
N ASN A 168 11.60 16.19 9.08
CA ASN A 168 11.60 15.76 10.47
C ASN A 168 12.48 16.63 11.37
N PHE A 169 13.56 17.23 10.85
CA PHE A 169 14.37 18.19 11.60
C PHE A 169 13.56 19.41 12.05
N VAL A 170 12.55 19.83 11.27
CA VAL A 170 11.67 20.94 11.62
C VAL A 170 10.41 20.45 12.34
N ALA A 171 9.76 19.41 11.81
CA ALA A 171 8.47 18.93 12.31
C ALA A 171 8.55 18.30 13.70
N ILE A 172 9.61 17.52 14.00
CA ILE A 172 9.71 16.81 15.29
C ILE A 172 9.75 17.79 16.47
N PRO A 173 10.62 18.82 16.50
CA PRO A 173 10.61 19.79 17.59
C PRO A 173 9.29 20.55 17.71
N ILE A 174 8.72 21.01 16.59
CA ILE A 174 7.46 21.77 16.60
C ILE A 174 6.32 20.92 17.18
N ILE A 175 6.16 19.70 16.67
CA ILE A 175 5.09 18.81 17.12
C ILE A 175 5.31 18.37 18.57
N SER A 176 6.53 17.93 18.91
CA SER A 176 6.80 17.32 20.22
C SER A 176 6.89 18.34 21.36
N LEU A 177 7.42 19.55 21.11
CA LEU A 177 7.66 20.55 22.16
C LEU A 177 6.57 21.61 22.26
N PHE A 178 5.80 21.84 21.18
CA PHE A 178 4.76 22.86 21.16
C PHE A 178 3.38 22.24 20.98
N VAL A 179 3.13 21.54 19.87
CA VAL A 179 1.78 21.04 19.56
C VAL A 179 1.28 20.04 20.60
N VAL A 180 2.03 18.98 20.90
CA VAL A 180 1.60 17.94 21.84
C VAL A 180 1.37 18.49 23.25
N PRO A 181 2.29 19.29 23.86
CA PRO A 181 2.03 19.88 25.17
C PRO A 181 0.83 20.82 25.18
N VAL A 182 0.64 21.65 24.15
CA VAL A 182 -0.52 22.54 24.04
C VAL A 182 -1.82 21.74 23.94
N LEU A 183 -1.85 20.68 23.14
CA LEU A 183 -3.03 19.80 23.02
C LEU A 183 -3.34 19.06 24.32
N LEU A 184 -2.32 18.56 25.03
CA LEU A 184 -2.52 17.92 26.34
C LEU A 184 -3.07 18.93 27.36
N LEU A 185 -2.53 20.15 27.40
CA LEU A 185 -3.01 21.19 28.30
C LEU A 185 -4.44 21.64 27.92
N ALA A 186 -4.72 21.80 26.63
CA ALA A 186 -6.06 22.09 26.13
C ALA A 186 -7.05 21.00 26.57
N SER A 187 -6.68 19.72 26.39
CA SER A 187 -7.52 18.59 26.77
C SER A 187 -7.83 18.54 28.27
N LEU A 188 -6.92 19.01 29.12
CA LEU A 188 -7.16 19.14 30.56
C LEU A 188 -8.07 20.34 30.86
N LEU A 189 -7.76 21.50 30.27
CA LEU A 189 -8.44 22.76 30.59
C LEU A 189 -9.84 22.87 29.98
N LEU A 190 -10.16 22.15 28.91
CA LEU A 190 -11.52 22.10 28.38
C LEU A 190 -12.55 21.65 29.44
N TRP A 191 -12.15 20.77 30.35
CA TRP A 191 -13.03 20.29 31.44
C TRP A 191 -13.13 21.25 32.61
N VAL A 192 -12.17 22.18 32.75
CA VAL A 192 -12.05 23.05 33.94
C VAL A 192 -12.43 24.49 33.61
N ILE A 193 -11.88 25.02 32.52
CA ILE A 193 -12.09 26.37 31.98
C ILE A 193 -12.14 26.28 30.45
N GLU A 194 -13.32 25.97 29.92
CA GLU A 194 -13.58 25.77 28.49
C GLU A 194 -12.97 26.86 27.58
N PRO A 195 -13.14 28.19 27.85
CA PRO A 195 -12.59 29.23 26.97
C PRO A 195 -11.05 29.20 26.83
N ILE A 196 -10.35 28.78 27.89
CA ILE A 196 -8.87 28.66 27.83
C ILE A 196 -8.49 27.40 27.05
N GLY A 197 -9.23 26.32 27.23
CA GLY A 197 -9.06 25.10 26.42
C GLY A 197 -9.22 25.38 24.93
N GLU A 198 -10.27 26.12 24.54
CA GLU A 198 -10.49 26.53 23.16
C GLU A 198 -9.36 27.42 22.60
N LEU A 199 -8.90 28.40 23.38
CA LEU A 199 -7.77 29.26 22.97
C LEU A 199 -6.49 28.44 22.72
N LEU A 200 -6.23 27.42 23.54
CA LEU A 200 -5.09 26.53 23.34
C LEU A 200 -5.26 25.63 22.11
N LEU A 201 -6.49 25.19 21.80
CA LEU A 201 -6.76 24.48 20.55
C LEU A 201 -6.52 25.38 19.33
N GLN A 202 -6.96 26.65 19.37
CA GLN A 202 -6.69 27.62 18.32
C GLN A 202 -5.19 27.89 18.16
N LEU A 203 -4.43 27.91 19.26
CA LEU A 203 -2.97 28.03 19.21
C LEU A 203 -2.33 26.79 18.54
N ALA A 204 -2.79 25.59 18.86
CA ALA A 204 -2.32 24.36 18.21
C ALA A 204 -2.62 24.38 16.70
N ASP A 205 -3.82 24.81 16.31
CA ASP A 205 -4.22 24.98 14.92
C ASP A 205 -3.37 26.03 14.19
N LEU A 206 -3.08 27.17 14.83
CA LEU A 206 -2.18 28.18 14.29
C LEU A 206 -0.77 27.63 14.04
N ILE A 207 -0.22 26.85 14.97
CA ILE A 207 1.11 26.23 14.80
C ILE A 207 1.08 25.25 13.62
N LEU A 208 0.03 24.43 13.51
CA LEU A 208 -0.12 23.45 12.44
C LEU A 208 -0.36 24.11 11.08
N SER A 209 -1.15 25.17 11.01
CA SER A 209 -1.42 25.92 9.77
C SER A 209 -0.19 26.63 9.22
N VAL A 210 0.80 26.95 10.06
CA VAL A 210 2.12 27.42 9.61
C VAL A 210 3.01 26.26 9.16
N LEU A 211 2.96 25.13 9.87
CA LEU A 211 3.80 23.96 9.56
C LEU A 211 3.35 23.24 8.27
N TRP A 212 2.05 23.18 8.00
CA TRP A 212 1.48 22.37 6.92
C TRP A 212 1.90 22.83 5.52
N PRO A 213 1.82 24.12 5.16
CA PRO A 213 2.28 24.61 3.86
C PRO A 213 3.76 24.30 3.61
N PHE A 214 4.60 24.34 4.67
CA PHE A 214 6.00 23.96 4.57
C PHE A 214 6.17 22.47 4.23
N LEU A 215 5.45 21.59 4.92
CA LEU A 215 5.50 20.15 4.64
C LEU A 215 4.92 19.79 3.27
N ASP A 216 3.88 20.49 2.84
CA ASP A 216 3.25 20.33 1.53
C ASP A 216 4.19 20.78 0.41
N TYR A 217 4.83 21.94 0.57
CA TYR A 217 5.89 22.40 -0.34
C TYR A 217 7.03 21.37 -0.46
N LEU A 218 7.50 20.80 0.66
CA LEU A 218 8.53 19.75 0.61
C LEU A 218 8.03 18.47 -0.08
N ALA A 219 6.74 18.16 0.00
CA ALA A 219 6.14 16.99 -0.64
C ALA A 219 6.03 17.15 -2.16
N THR A 220 5.83 18.37 -2.67
CA THR A 220 5.72 18.65 -4.11
C THR A 220 7.06 18.66 -4.84
N LEU A 221 8.19 18.70 -4.13
CA LEU A 221 9.51 18.62 -4.75
C LEU A 221 9.67 17.29 -5.52
N PRO A 222 10.23 17.29 -6.75
CA PRO A 222 10.31 16.09 -7.59
C PRO A 222 11.19 14.99 -6.98
N PHE A 223 12.08 15.34 -6.05
CA PHE A 223 12.95 14.42 -5.32
C PHE A 223 12.46 14.16 -3.87
N SER A 224 11.24 14.56 -3.53
CA SER A 224 10.70 14.42 -2.16
C SER A 224 10.66 12.96 -1.71
N HIS A 225 10.42 12.07 -2.65
CA HIS A 225 10.37 10.63 -2.48
C HIS A 225 11.07 9.93 -3.63
N TRP A 226 11.49 8.71 -3.35
CA TRP A 226 11.95 7.76 -4.34
C TRP A 226 11.05 6.53 -4.27
N SER A 227 10.43 6.20 -5.40
CA SER A 227 9.70 4.95 -5.61
C SER A 227 10.63 3.95 -6.30
N GLY A 228 10.86 2.82 -5.64
CA GLY A 228 11.65 1.72 -6.17
C GLY A 228 10.81 0.78 -7.01
N THR A 229 11.48 0.03 -7.89
CA THR A 229 10.90 -1.14 -8.55
C THR A 229 10.98 -2.37 -7.64
N TYR A 230 10.35 -3.47 -8.02
CA TYR A 230 10.47 -4.72 -7.28
C TYR A 230 11.95 -5.16 -7.21
N ILE A 231 12.41 -5.43 -5.99
CA ILE A 231 13.76 -5.89 -5.70
C ILE A 231 13.70 -7.40 -5.40
N PRO A 232 14.30 -8.25 -6.26
CA PRO A 232 14.43 -9.68 -5.99
C PRO A 232 15.02 -9.98 -4.61
N THR A 233 14.56 -11.06 -3.98
CA THR A 233 14.94 -11.44 -2.60
C THR A 233 16.45 -11.49 -2.39
N LEU A 234 17.20 -11.97 -3.39
CA LEU A 234 18.67 -12.08 -3.36
C LEU A 234 19.38 -10.74 -3.17
N TYR A 235 18.80 -9.64 -3.65
CA TYR A 235 19.42 -8.31 -3.60
C TYR A 235 19.23 -7.61 -2.26
N TRP A 236 18.36 -8.09 -1.37
CA TRP A 236 18.20 -7.51 -0.04
C TRP A 236 19.42 -7.71 0.85
N LEU A 237 20.12 -8.84 0.72
CA LEU A 237 21.32 -9.11 1.51
C LEU A 237 22.42 -8.05 1.30
N PRO A 238 22.87 -7.76 0.06
CA PRO A 238 23.86 -6.71 -0.17
C PRO A 238 23.36 -5.31 0.25
N ILE A 239 22.07 -5.00 0.09
CA ILE A 239 21.50 -3.71 0.55
C ILE A 239 21.61 -3.59 2.08
N ILE A 240 21.23 -4.63 2.82
CA ILE A 240 21.27 -4.64 4.28
C ILE A 240 22.71 -4.56 4.78
N VAL A 241 23.60 -5.39 4.23
CA VAL A 241 25.03 -5.38 4.59
C VAL A 241 25.65 -4.01 4.27
N GLY A 242 25.38 -3.47 3.08
CA GLY A 242 25.84 -2.15 2.67
C GLY A 242 25.37 -1.05 3.61
N THR A 243 24.11 -1.12 4.05
CA THR A 243 23.53 -0.20 5.05
C THR A 243 24.27 -0.30 6.38
N ILE A 244 24.46 -1.51 6.92
CA ILE A 244 25.16 -1.73 8.20
C ILE A 244 26.60 -1.20 8.12
N VAL A 245 27.33 -1.54 7.06
CA VAL A 245 28.69 -1.05 6.80
C VAL A 245 28.69 0.49 6.76
N LEU A 246 27.76 1.11 6.04
CA LEU A 246 27.64 2.58 5.97
C LEU A 246 27.17 3.25 7.27
N LEU A 247 26.64 2.51 8.24
CA LEU A 247 26.31 3.03 9.57
C LEU A 247 27.49 2.95 10.56
N THR A 248 28.52 2.14 10.28
CA THR A 248 29.71 1.99 11.14
C THR A 248 30.45 3.33 11.38
N PRO A 249 31.31 3.43 12.41
CA PRO A 249 32.08 4.64 12.69
C PRO A 249 32.99 5.08 11.52
N LYS A 250 33.35 6.37 11.46
CA LYS A 250 34.15 6.96 10.36
C LYS A 250 35.49 6.24 10.10
N LYS A 251 36.08 5.62 11.13
CA LYS A 251 37.37 4.92 11.04
C LYS A 251 37.26 3.45 10.61
N PHE A 252 36.06 2.94 10.34
CA PHE A 252 35.89 1.57 9.87
C PHE A 252 36.51 1.43 8.46
N PRO A 253 37.41 0.45 8.24
CA PRO A 253 38.14 0.33 6.98
C PRO A 253 37.18 0.03 5.82
N ALA A 254 37.48 0.62 4.66
CA ALA A 254 36.75 0.41 3.40
C ALA A 254 35.22 0.56 3.48
N LYS A 255 34.72 1.34 4.46
CA LYS A 255 33.28 1.61 4.65
C LYS A 255 32.56 2.06 3.37
N TRP A 256 33.25 2.79 2.49
CA TRP A 256 32.71 3.26 1.21
C TRP A 256 32.26 2.11 0.30
N LEU A 257 32.80 0.89 0.46
CA LEU A 257 32.34 -0.30 -0.27
C LEU A 257 30.88 -0.66 0.04
N GLY A 258 30.33 -0.20 1.16
CA GLY A 258 28.91 -0.37 1.44
C GLY A 258 27.98 0.28 0.40
N ILE A 259 28.48 1.26 -0.38
CA ILE A 259 27.75 1.84 -1.53
C ILE A 259 27.47 0.78 -2.60
N LEU A 260 28.40 -0.18 -2.82
CA LEU A 260 28.21 -1.27 -3.78
C LEU A 260 26.99 -2.14 -3.43
N GLY A 261 26.64 -2.22 -2.14
CA GLY A 261 25.44 -2.91 -1.67
C GLY A 261 24.13 -2.34 -2.24
N PHE A 262 24.13 -1.08 -2.68
CA PHE A 262 22.97 -0.40 -3.26
C PHE A 262 22.93 -0.46 -4.79
N MET A 263 23.96 -0.97 -5.47
CA MET A 263 23.95 -1.13 -6.94
C MET A 263 22.71 -1.86 -7.48
N PRO A 264 22.18 -2.92 -6.83
CA PRO A 264 20.97 -3.58 -7.32
C PRO A 264 19.74 -2.67 -7.43
N LEU A 265 19.66 -1.59 -6.65
CA LEU A 265 18.56 -0.62 -6.75
C LEU A 265 18.55 0.13 -8.09
N PHE A 266 19.70 0.24 -8.75
CA PHE A 266 19.87 0.98 -10.00
C PHE A 266 19.95 0.07 -11.23
N LEU A 267 20.32 -1.19 -11.04
CA LEU A 267 20.57 -2.15 -12.13
C LEU A 267 19.42 -3.15 -12.33
N SER A 268 18.53 -3.31 -11.35
CA SER A 268 17.40 -4.23 -11.45
C SER A 268 16.26 -3.59 -12.25
N SER A 269 15.99 -4.12 -13.43
CA SER A 269 14.78 -3.80 -14.20
C SER A 269 13.83 -5.00 -14.19
N PRO A 270 12.53 -4.82 -13.89
CA PRO A 270 11.54 -5.88 -14.01
C PRO A 270 11.48 -6.43 -15.44
N ASN A 271 11.22 -7.74 -15.57
CA ASN A 271 11.01 -8.35 -16.88
C ASN A 271 9.81 -7.71 -17.58
N LYS A 272 9.91 -7.57 -18.90
CA LYS A 272 8.85 -7.06 -19.78
C LYS A 272 8.54 -8.10 -20.86
N PRO A 273 7.33 -8.08 -21.46
CA PRO A 273 7.03 -8.87 -22.65
C PRO A 273 8.02 -8.57 -23.78
N ALA A 274 8.32 -9.54 -24.64
CA ALA A 274 9.07 -9.27 -25.86
C ALA A 274 8.18 -8.59 -26.92
N GLN A 275 8.78 -8.09 -27.99
CA GLN A 275 8.03 -7.57 -29.13
C GLN A 275 7.08 -8.64 -29.70
N GLY A 276 5.82 -8.29 -29.91
CA GLY A 276 4.74 -9.16 -30.37
C GLY A 276 4.07 -9.96 -29.26
N GLU A 277 4.44 -9.75 -28.00
CA GLU A 277 3.88 -10.41 -26.83
C GLU A 277 3.15 -9.41 -25.94
N PHE A 278 2.17 -9.89 -25.18
CA PHE A 278 1.58 -9.13 -24.10
C PHE A 278 1.32 -10.00 -22.88
N TRP A 279 1.32 -9.38 -21.71
CA TRP A 279 0.89 -10.00 -20.47
C TRP A 279 -0.45 -9.40 -20.07
N PHE A 280 -1.40 -10.27 -19.77
CA PHE A 280 -2.72 -9.90 -19.30
C PHE A 280 -2.83 -10.28 -17.82
N THR A 281 -3.23 -9.33 -16.98
CA THR A 281 -3.49 -9.58 -15.56
C THR A 281 -4.86 -9.08 -15.18
N LEU A 282 -5.72 -9.97 -14.69
CA LEU A 282 -6.95 -9.59 -13.99
C LEU A 282 -6.63 -9.42 -12.49
N LEU A 283 -6.80 -8.21 -11.96
CA LEU A 283 -6.49 -7.90 -10.57
C LEU A 283 -7.66 -8.27 -9.65
N ASP A 284 -7.34 -8.78 -8.46
CA ASP A 284 -8.31 -8.97 -7.39
C ASP A 284 -8.56 -7.62 -6.70
N VAL A 285 -9.57 -6.89 -7.16
CA VAL A 285 -10.03 -5.61 -6.60
C VAL A 285 -11.26 -5.78 -5.71
N GLY A 286 -11.53 -7.00 -5.25
CA GLY A 286 -12.79 -7.35 -4.58
C GLY A 286 -13.93 -7.49 -5.59
N GLN A 287 -15.10 -6.93 -5.28
CA GLN A 287 -16.22 -6.91 -6.23
C GLN A 287 -16.04 -5.74 -7.20
N GLY A 288 -15.62 -6.04 -8.42
CA GLY A 288 -15.38 -5.07 -9.48
C GLY A 288 -14.29 -5.53 -10.44
N LEU A 289 -14.11 -4.76 -11.51
CA LEU A 289 -13.18 -5.09 -12.60
C LEU A 289 -11.99 -4.12 -12.60
N ALA A 290 -10.79 -4.69 -12.64
CA ALA A 290 -9.58 -3.97 -13.05
C ALA A 290 -8.64 -4.96 -13.74
N ALA A 291 -8.31 -4.70 -14.99
CA ALA A 291 -7.41 -5.52 -15.78
C ALA A 291 -6.24 -4.69 -16.32
N VAL A 292 -5.07 -5.31 -16.42
CA VAL A 292 -3.86 -4.70 -16.95
C VAL A 292 -3.39 -5.48 -18.16
N VAL A 293 -3.18 -4.77 -19.27
CA VAL A 293 -2.53 -5.28 -20.47
C VAL A 293 -1.18 -4.59 -20.58
N GLN A 294 -0.11 -5.37 -20.43
CA GLN A 294 1.26 -4.91 -20.57
C GLN A 294 1.84 -5.45 -21.88
N THR A 295 2.30 -4.55 -22.75
CA THR A 295 3.10 -4.87 -23.95
C THR A 295 4.58 -4.56 -23.69
N HIS A 296 5.43 -4.57 -24.73
CA HIS A 296 6.86 -4.30 -24.56
C HIS A 296 7.12 -2.89 -23.98
N ASN A 297 6.43 -1.88 -24.51
CA ASN A 297 6.60 -0.48 -24.12
C ASN A 297 5.33 0.15 -23.53
N HIS A 298 4.14 -0.39 -23.82
CA HIS A 298 2.88 0.26 -23.51
C HIS A 298 2.04 -0.50 -22.47
N ILE A 299 1.29 0.25 -21.67
CA ILE A 299 0.42 -0.22 -20.60
C ILE A 299 -0.99 0.29 -20.81
N LEU A 300 -1.95 -0.64 -20.86
CA LEU A 300 -3.37 -0.35 -20.83
C LEU A 300 -3.99 -0.88 -19.54
N ILE A 301 -4.83 -0.05 -18.94
CA ILE A 301 -5.68 -0.41 -17.80
C ILE A 301 -7.11 -0.41 -18.31
N PHE A 302 -7.84 -1.49 -18.07
CA PHE A 302 -9.26 -1.61 -18.35
C PHE A 302 -10.01 -1.73 -17.03
N ASP A 303 -10.79 -0.69 -16.71
CA ASP A 303 -11.40 -0.39 -15.43
C ASP A 303 -10.41 -0.31 -14.25
N SER A 304 -10.87 0.22 -13.13
CA SER A 304 -10.05 0.60 -11.98
C SER A 304 -10.56 0.06 -10.64
N GLY A 305 -11.63 -0.72 -10.68
CA GLY A 305 -12.31 -1.27 -9.51
C GLY A 305 -13.03 -0.22 -8.64
N PRO A 306 -13.56 -0.64 -7.48
CA PRO A 306 -14.40 0.17 -6.61
C PRO A 306 -13.68 1.27 -5.81
N LYS A 307 -14.40 2.37 -5.57
CA LYS A 307 -14.17 3.28 -4.45
C LYS A 307 -15.10 2.89 -3.31
N PHE A 308 -14.56 2.58 -2.12
CA PHE A 308 -15.36 2.21 -0.95
C PHE A 308 -15.59 3.41 -0.01
N SER A 309 -14.65 4.35 0.04
CA SER A 309 -14.74 5.59 0.82
C SER A 309 -13.82 6.66 0.23
N ASP A 310 -13.87 7.88 0.75
CA ASP A 310 -12.95 8.95 0.33
C ASP A 310 -11.48 8.62 0.59
N ASN A 311 -11.20 7.76 1.57
CA ASN A 311 -9.85 7.37 1.95
C ASN A 311 -9.43 5.99 1.41
N PHE A 312 -10.33 5.25 0.74
CA PHE A 312 -10.03 3.90 0.25
C PHE A 312 -10.70 3.59 -1.09
N ASN A 313 -9.87 3.36 -2.10
CA ASN A 313 -10.24 2.96 -3.45
C ASN A 313 -9.20 1.96 -4.00
N THR A 314 -9.61 1.12 -4.94
CA THR A 314 -8.74 0.05 -5.47
C THR A 314 -7.74 0.56 -6.51
N GLY A 315 -7.99 1.71 -7.13
CA GLY A 315 -7.05 2.37 -8.03
C GLY A 315 -5.70 2.62 -7.36
N THR A 316 -5.69 3.34 -6.23
CA THR A 316 -4.45 3.63 -5.49
C THR A 316 -4.04 2.53 -4.50
N ALA A 317 -4.98 1.70 -4.02
CA ALA A 317 -4.66 0.64 -3.08
C ALA A 317 -4.17 -0.67 -3.73
N ILE A 318 -4.51 -0.91 -4.99
CA ILE A 318 -4.23 -2.19 -5.68
C ILE A 318 -3.57 -1.95 -7.04
N VAL A 319 -4.19 -1.18 -7.94
CA VAL A 319 -3.67 -0.97 -9.30
C VAL A 319 -2.32 -0.26 -9.27
N GLN A 320 -2.21 0.87 -8.56
CA GLN A 320 -0.96 1.62 -8.43
C GLN A 320 0.18 0.77 -7.83
N PRO A 321 0.03 0.09 -6.67
CA PRO A 321 1.06 -0.79 -6.13
C PRO A 321 1.45 -1.93 -7.08
N PHE A 322 0.49 -2.49 -7.84
CA PHE A 322 0.79 -3.50 -8.86
C PHE A 322 1.69 -2.93 -9.97
N LEU A 323 1.36 -1.74 -10.49
CA LEU A 323 2.16 -1.08 -11.52
C LEU A 323 3.57 -0.75 -10.99
N GLN A 324 3.68 -0.24 -9.77
CA GLN A 324 4.96 0.02 -9.10
C GLN A 324 5.79 -1.26 -8.94
N HIS A 325 5.16 -2.37 -8.55
CA HIS A 325 5.81 -3.68 -8.48
C HIS A 325 6.39 -4.11 -9.82
N ARG A 326 5.68 -3.83 -10.93
CA ARG A 326 6.13 -4.08 -12.30
C ARG A 326 7.12 -3.04 -12.85
N GLY A 327 7.46 -2.01 -12.07
CA GLY A 327 8.31 -0.90 -12.50
C GLY A 327 7.68 -0.04 -13.59
N ILE A 328 6.35 -0.02 -13.64
CA ILE A 328 5.56 0.81 -14.55
C ILE A 328 5.32 2.16 -13.87
N GLN A 329 5.61 3.25 -14.59
CA GLN A 329 5.53 4.62 -14.07
C GLN A 329 4.50 5.50 -14.78
N HIS A 330 3.94 5.03 -15.90
CA HIS A 330 2.92 5.73 -16.66
C HIS A 330 1.89 4.72 -17.20
N ILE A 331 0.71 5.22 -17.54
CA ILE A 331 -0.37 4.46 -18.18
C ILE A 331 -0.61 5.07 -19.56
N ASP A 332 -0.40 4.32 -20.63
CA ASP A 332 -0.65 4.80 -21.98
C ASP A 332 -2.13 4.97 -22.24
N THR A 333 -2.97 4.05 -21.78
CA THR A 333 -4.43 4.17 -21.93
C THR A 333 -5.16 3.61 -20.72
N LEU A 334 -6.01 4.44 -20.12
CA LEU A 334 -7.01 4.01 -19.15
C LEU A 334 -8.37 3.94 -19.85
N ILE A 335 -8.94 2.75 -19.95
CA ILE A 335 -10.28 2.54 -20.47
C ILE A 335 -11.20 2.31 -19.27
N VAL A 336 -12.27 3.09 -19.17
CA VAL A 336 -13.34 2.87 -18.20
C VAL A 336 -14.58 2.44 -18.96
N SER A 337 -14.96 1.17 -18.82
CA SER A 337 -16.05 0.53 -19.55
C SER A 337 -17.35 1.30 -19.39
N HIS A 338 -17.74 1.64 -18.16
CA HIS A 338 -18.92 2.44 -17.83
C HIS A 338 -18.82 3.09 -16.44
N GLY A 339 -19.82 3.88 -16.07
CA GLY A 339 -19.80 4.76 -14.91
C GLY A 339 -20.18 4.15 -13.55
N ASP A 340 -20.32 2.83 -13.42
CA ASP A 340 -20.66 2.22 -12.14
C ASP A 340 -19.41 2.07 -11.24
N ASN A 341 -19.63 2.21 -9.93
CA ASN A 341 -18.54 2.42 -8.97
C ASN A 341 -17.49 1.31 -8.99
N ASP A 342 -17.89 0.06 -9.19
CA ASP A 342 -17.02 -1.12 -9.25
C ASP A 342 -16.16 -1.20 -10.53
N HIS A 343 -16.29 -0.21 -11.41
CA HIS A 343 -15.46 -0.03 -12.62
C HIS A 343 -14.72 1.32 -12.59
N ILE A 344 -15.45 2.43 -12.42
CA ILE A 344 -14.91 3.80 -12.46
C ILE A 344 -14.29 4.26 -11.13
N GLY A 345 -14.62 3.63 -10.00
CA GLY A 345 -14.39 4.19 -8.67
C GLY A 345 -12.92 4.53 -8.39
N GLY A 346 -12.00 3.69 -8.86
CA GLY A 346 -10.56 3.91 -8.75
C GLY A 346 -9.94 4.86 -9.79
N ALA A 347 -10.69 5.32 -10.80
CA ALA A 347 -10.12 5.90 -12.02
C ALA A 347 -9.50 7.28 -11.77
N ILE A 348 -10.25 8.20 -11.14
CA ILE A 348 -9.77 9.56 -10.83
C ILE A 348 -8.58 9.51 -9.85
N PRO A 349 -8.66 8.82 -8.69
CA PRO A 349 -7.52 8.72 -7.79
C PRO A 349 -6.28 8.09 -8.45
N LEU A 350 -6.47 7.14 -9.36
CA LEU A 350 -5.37 6.53 -10.11
C LEU A 350 -4.74 7.51 -11.11
N SER A 351 -5.55 8.28 -11.85
CA SER A 351 -5.05 9.27 -12.81
C SER A 351 -4.37 10.47 -12.14
N ASP A 352 -4.76 10.79 -10.91
CA ASP A 352 -4.09 11.81 -10.08
C ASP A 352 -2.74 11.29 -9.54
N ALA A 353 -2.62 9.98 -9.33
CA ALA A 353 -1.44 9.34 -8.74
C ALA A 353 -0.40 8.88 -9.76
N ILE A 354 -0.81 8.53 -10.98
CA ILE A 354 0.06 8.05 -12.07
C ILE A 354 -0.30 8.82 -13.34
N GLN A 355 0.71 9.28 -14.07
CA GLN A 355 0.48 9.95 -15.35
C GLN A 355 -0.22 9.03 -16.35
N VAL A 356 -1.38 9.49 -16.87
CA VAL A 356 -2.16 8.81 -17.90
C VAL A 356 -2.12 9.60 -19.20
N THR A 357 -1.73 8.98 -20.31
CA THR A 357 -1.62 9.64 -21.62
C THR A 357 -2.99 9.89 -22.26
N GLN A 358 -3.90 8.91 -22.20
CA GLN A 358 -5.27 9.06 -22.68
C GLN A 358 -6.25 8.24 -21.85
N ILE A 359 -7.48 8.76 -21.72
CA ILE A 359 -8.59 8.09 -21.07
C ILE A 359 -9.70 7.88 -22.11
N LEU A 360 -10.16 6.64 -22.27
CA LEU A 360 -11.33 6.28 -23.09
C LEU A 360 -12.46 5.81 -22.18
N SER A 361 -13.70 6.21 -22.44
CA SER A 361 -14.84 5.73 -21.65
C SER A 361 -16.16 5.87 -22.39
N SER A 362 -17.16 5.05 -22.04
CA SER A 362 -18.55 5.26 -22.48
C SER A 362 -19.22 6.43 -21.75
N THR A 363 -18.65 6.85 -20.61
CA THR A 363 -19.14 7.96 -19.78
C THR A 363 -18.07 9.04 -19.62
N PRO A 364 -17.58 9.67 -20.70
CA PRO A 364 -16.46 10.62 -20.63
C PRO A 364 -16.77 11.86 -19.79
N THR A 365 -18.05 12.20 -19.59
CA THR A 365 -18.49 13.33 -18.75
C THR A 365 -18.18 13.15 -17.26
N LEU A 366 -17.91 11.93 -16.80
CA LEU A 366 -17.56 11.63 -15.41
C LEU A 366 -16.05 11.66 -15.14
N LEU A 367 -15.23 11.80 -16.18
CA LEU A 367 -13.77 11.69 -16.10
C LEU A 367 -13.10 12.92 -16.72
N PRO A 368 -12.08 13.50 -16.06
CA PRO A 368 -11.37 14.65 -16.61
C PRO A 368 -10.61 14.26 -17.89
N ASN A 369 -10.79 15.04 -18.96
CA ASN A 369 -10.09 14.86 -20.25
C ASN A 369 -10.30 13.48 -20.92
N ALA A 370 -11.39 12.78 -20.59
CA ALA A 370 -11.73 11.51 -21.23
C ALA A 370 -12.35 11.72 -22.61
N LYS A 371 -12.01 10.82 -23.54
CA LYS A 371 -12.64 10.72 -24.87
C LYS A 371 -13.63 9.56 -24.87
N PRO A 372 -14.67 9.61 -25.71
CA PRO A 372 -15.57 8.48 -25.84
C PRO A 372 -14.85 7.26 -26.43
N CYS A 373 -15.12 6.08 -25.88
CA CYS A 373 -14.81 4.82 -26.54
C CYS A 373 -15.92 4.53 -27.56
N TYR A 374 -15.54 4.16 -28.78
CA TYR A 374 -16.51 3.77 -29.80
C TYR A 374 -16.00 2.60 -30.62
N ASP A 375 -16.97 1.85 -31.13
CA ASP A 375 -16.77 0.85 -32.15
C ASP A 375 -15.95 1.40 -33.35
N GLY A 376 -15.08 0.57 -33.91
CA GLY A 376 -14.18 0.89 -35.02
C GLY A 376 -12.87 1.57 -34.62
N GLN A 377 -12.70 1.98 -33.35
CA GLN A 377 -11.40 2.46 -32.86
C GLN A 377 -10.43 1.27 -32.75
N SER A 378 -9.35 1.29 -33.53
CA SER A 378 -8.33 0.24 -33.51
C SER A 378 -6.92 0.84 -33.54
N TRP A 379 -6.00 0.23 -32.81
CA TRP A 379 -4.59 0.60 -32.82
C TRP A 379 -3.70 -0.62 -32.61
N GLN A 380 -2.40 -0.45 -32.84
CA GLN A 380 -1.41 -1.50 -32.64
C GLN A 380 -0.25 -0.98 -31.80
N TRP A 381 0.12 -1.74 -30.77
CA TRP A 381 1.29 -1.47 -29.95
C TRP A 381 2.20 -2.68 -29.90
N ASP A 382 3.47 -2.48 -30.23
CA ASP A 382 4.49 -3.51 -30.13
C ASP A 382 4.14 -4.84 -30.82
N GLY A 383 3.31 -4.82 -31.87
CA GLY A 383 2.83 -6.01 -32.59
C GLY A 383 1.53 -6.63 -32.05
N VAL A 384 0.91 -6.01 -31.05
CA VAL A 384 -0.36 -6.41 -30.43
C VAL A 384 -1.47 -5.48 -30.90
N THR A 385 -2.57 -6.06 -31.37
CA THR A 385 -3.72 -5.31 -31.90
C THR A 385 -4.75 -5.10 -30.81
N PHE A 386 -5.29 -3.89 -30.75
CA PHE A 386 -6.35 -3.48 -29.83
C PHE A 386 -7.51 -2.96 -30.68
N ALA A 387 -8.69 -3.55 -30.52
CA ALA A 387 -9.90 -3.17 -31.25
C ALA A 387 -11.04 -2.92 -30.27
N MET A 388 -11.59 -1.71 -30.30
CA MET A 388 -12.82 -1.37 -29.60
C MET A 388 -14.01 -1.82 -30.46
N LEU A 389 -14.83 -2.71 -29.92
CA LEU A 389 -15.94 -3.35 -30.63
C LEU A 389 -17.31 -2.73 -30.28
N HIS A 390 -17.37 -1.94 -29.22
CA HIS A 390 -18.63 -1.38 -28.69
C HIS A 390 -18.33 -0.24 -27.72
N PRO A 391 -19.23 0.76 -27.57
CA PRO A 391 -20.50 0.96 -28.29
C PRO A 391 -20.35 1.69 -29.63
N GLU A 392 -21.34 1.63 -30.52
CA GLU A 392 -21.50 2.62 -31.60
C GLU A 392 -22.08 3.94 -31.04
N ILE A 393 -21.91 5.05 -31.78
CA ILE A 393 -22.44 6.37 -31.38
C ILE A 393 -23.97 6.34 -31.20
N ASN A 394 -24.67 5.54 -32.00
CA ASN A 394 -26.13 5.47 -32.01
C ASN A 394 -26.69 4.34 -31.12
N ASP A 395 -25.82 3.61 -30.41
CA ASP A 395 -26.30 2.59 -29.48
C ASP A 395 -27.08 3.22 -28.33
N HIS A 396 -28.13 2.53 -27.92
CA HIS A 396 -29.02 2.95 -26.86
C HIS A 396 -29.22 1.79 -25.88
N GLY A 397 -29.19 2.06 -24.59
CA GLY A 397 -29.35 1.03 -23.59
C GLY A 397 -29.10 1.54 -22.18
N SER A 398 -29.05 0.58 -21.24
CA SER A 398 -28.51 0.83 -19.91
C SER A 398 -27.05 1.24 -19.98
N LYS A 399 -26.52 1.82 -18.90
CA LYS A 399 -25.08 2.13 -18.80
C LYS A 399 -24.22 0.88 -19.05
N ASN A 400 -24.68 -0.27 -18.56
CA ASN A 400 -24.09 -1.59 -18.74
C ASN A 400 -24.04 -1.98 -20.22
N ASN A 401 -25.17 -1.87 -20.93
CA ASN A 401 -25.27 -2.11 -22.37
C ASN A 401 -24.64 -1.01 -23.23
N LEU A 402 -23.99 -0.01 -22.64
CA LEU A 402 -23.13 0.95 -23.32
C LEU A 402 -21.65 0.79 -22.93
N SER A 403 -21.30 -0.30 -22.22
CA SER A 403 -19.93 -0.56 -21.78
C SER A 403 -18.95 -0.58 -22.96
N CYS A 404 -17.77 0.02 -22.80
CA CYS A 404 -16.69 -0.20 -23.77
C CYS A 404 -16.36 -1.71 -23.84
N VAL A 405 -16.23 -2.26 -25.05
CA VAL A 405 -15.78 -3.65 -25.25
C VAL A 405 -14.49 -3.65 -26.04
N LEU A 406 -13.44 -4.22 -25.47
CA LEU A 406 -12.11 -4.24 -26.08
C LEU A 406 -11.68 -5.68 -26.37
N GLN A 407 -11.27 -5.94 -27.59
CA GLN A 407 -10.52 -7.14 -27.95
C GLN A 407 -9.04 -6.81 -28.09
N VAL A 408 -8.19 -7.60 -27.43
CA VAL A 408 -6.72 -7.50 -27.53
C VAL A 408 -6.21 -8.79 -28.16
N SER A 409 -5.49 -8.71 -29.27
CA SER A 409 -5.14 -9.89 -30.06
C SER A 409 -3.69 -9.90 -30.55
N THR A 410 -3.19 -11.11 -30.69
CA THR A 410 -1.93 -11.46 -31.37
C THR A 410 -2.20 -12.62 -32.32
N ALA A 411 -1.18 -13.06 -33.06
CA ALA A 411 -1.30 -14.25 -33.91
C ALA A 411 -1.57 -15.56 -33.13
N ILE A 412 -1.33 -15.58 -31.81
CA ILE A 412 -1.45 -16.79 -30.97
C ILE A 412 -2.79 -16.87 -30.26
N GLY A 413 -3.42 -15.74 -29.99
CA GLY A 413 -4.69 -15.70 -29.28
C GLY A 413 -5.12 -14.28 -28.92
N SER A 414 -6.31 -14.19 -28.32
CA SER A 414 -6.95 -12.93 -27.98
C SER A 414 -7.67 -12.96 -26.63
N VAL A 415 -7.82 -11.77 -26.05
CA VAL A 415 -8.57 -11.49 -24.84
C VAL A 415 -9.74 -10.58 -25.18
N LEU A 416 -10.96 -10.94 -24.75
CA LEU A 416 -12.14 -10.07 -24.82
C LEU A 416 -12.48 -9.51 -23.43
N LEU A 417 -12.46 -8.18 -23.32
CA LEU A 417 -12.84 -7.41 -22.14
C LEU A 417 -14.19 -6.76 -22.41
N SER A 418 -15.24 -7.31 -21.81
CA SER A 418 -16.62 -6.96 -22.15
C SER A 418 -17.28 -5.94 -21.23
N GLY A 419 -16.63 -5.54 -20.13
CA GLY A 419 -17.28 -4.78 -19.06
C GLY A 419 -18.55 -5.48 -18.59
N ASP A 420 -19.62 -4.70 -18.40
CA ASP A 420 -20.88 -5.20 -17.86
C ASP A 420 -21.99 -5.35 -18.90
N ILE A 421 -21.64 -5.53 -20.18
CA ILE A 421 -22.66 -5.80 -21.21
C ILE A 421 -23.59 -6.94 -20.81
N GLU A 422 -24.87 -6.76 -21.12
CA GLU A 422 -25.94 -7.74 -20.90
C GLU A 422 -26.38 -8.31 -22.24
N SER A 423 -27.36 -9.22 -22.20
CA SER A 423 -27.80 -9.99 -23.37
C SER A 423 -28.17 -9.16 -24.60
N GLU A 424 -28.65 -7.92 -24.42
CA GLU A 424 -28.99 -7.03 -25.54
C GLU A 424 -27.74 -6.55 -26.28
N ALA A 425 -26.73 -6.06 -25.55
CA ALA A 425 -25.46 -5.63 -26.15
C ALA A 425 -24.64 -6.82 -26.67
N GLU A 426 -24.75 -7.99 -26.03
CA GLU A 426 -24.21 -9.24 -26.56
C GLU A 426 -24.78 -9.58 -27.94
N GLN A 427 -26.09 -9.40 -28.15
CA GLN A 427 -26.71 -9.65 -29.45
C GLN A 427 -26.21 -8.66 -30.50
N LEU A 428 -26.07 -7.38 -30.17
CA LEU A 428 -25.50 -6.37 -31.07
C LEU A 428 -24.08 -6.74 -31.51
N LEU A 429 -23.24 -7.19 -30.58
CA LEU A 429 -21.89 -7.67 -30.90
C LEU A 429 -21.91 -8.87 -31.84
N ILE A 430 -22.81 -9.84 -31.62
CA ILE A 430 -22.94 -11.02 -32.48
C ILE A 430 -23.37 -10.60 -33.89
N ASP A 431 -24.34 -9.69 -34.00
CA ASP A 431 -24.86 -9.23 -35.28
C ASP A 431 -23.80 -8.45 -36.08
N ARG A 432 -22.92 -7.71 -35.40
CA ARG A 432 -21.83 -6.93 -36.01
C ARG A 432 -20.61 -7.79 -36.39
N TYR A 433 -20.18 -8.65 -35.47
CA TYR A 433 -18.86 -9.28 -35.54
C TYR A 433 -18.90 -10.80 -35.76
N GLY A 434 -19.99 -11.47 -35.39
CA GLY A 434 -20.15 -12.92 -35.55
C GLY A 434 -18.94 -13.70 -35.03
N THR A 435 -18.24 -14.38 -35.94
CA THR A 435 -17.06 -15.20 -35.62
C THR A 435 -15.81 -14.40 -35.25
N GLU A 436 -15.76 -13.10 -35.54
CA GLU A 436 -14.65 -12.21 -35.15
C GLU A 436 -14.59 -12.00 -33.62
N LEU A 437 -15.68 -12.28 -32.91
CA LEU A 437 -15.72 -12.29 -31.44
C LEU A 437 -14.88 -13.42 -30.82
N LYS A 438 -14.44 -14.40 -31.63
CA LYS A 438 -13.71 -15.55 -31.13
C LYS A 438 -12.48 -15.11 -30.33
N SER A 439 -12.44 -15.49 -29.06
CA SER A 439 -11.39 -15.05 -28.15
C SER A 439 -10.91 -16.18 -27.27
N THR A 440 -9.59 -16.36 -27.14
CA THR A 440 -9.01 -17.42 -26.31
C THR A 440 -9.37 -17.25 -24.84
N LEU A 441 -9.39 -16.00 -24.37
CA LEU A 441 -9.74 -15.64 -23.01
C LEU A 441 -10.87 -14.61 -23.03
N LEU A 442 -11.86 -14.83 -22.17
CA LEU A 442 -12.96 -13.91 -21.93
C LEU A 442 -12.95 -13.47 -20.46
N VAL A 443 -12.97 -12.17 -20.21
CA VAL A 443 -13.42 -11.66 -18.91
C VAL A 443 -14.94 -11.62 -18.96
N ALA A 444 -15.60 -12.43 -18.13
CA ALA A 444 -17.03 -12.68 -18.23
C ALA A 444 -17.82 -11.37 -18.08
N PRO A 445 -18.81 -11.12 -18.96
CA PRO A 445 -19.60 -9.91 -18.86
C PRO A 445 -20.36 -9.82 -17.55
N HIS A 446 -20.42 -8.60 -16.98
CA HIS A 446 -21.22 -8.28 -15.81
C HIS A 446 -20.92 -9.20 -14.62
N HIS A 447 -19.63 -9.47 -14.41
CA HIS A 447 -19.10 -10.33 -13.34
C HIS A 447 -19.66 -11.78 -13.35
N GLY A 448 -20.30 -12.21 -14.45
CA GLY A 448 -21.04 -13.46 -14.52
C GLY A 448 -22.48 -13.37 -13.98
N SER A 449 -23.15 -12.23 -14.18
CA SER A 449 -24.56 -12.02 -13.87
C SER A 449 -25.49 -12.93 -14.69
N LYS A 450 -26.71 -13.16 -14.17
CA LYS A 450 -27.74 -13.92 -14.89
C LYS A 450 -28.25 -13.20 -16.13
N THR A 451 -28.09 -11.87 -16.20
CA THR A 451 -28.50 -11.00 -17.32
C THR A 451 -27.53 -11.04 -18.49
N SER A 452 -26.36 -11.68 -18.32
CA SER A 452 -25.32 -11.78 -19.33
C SER A 452 -24.93 -13.23 -19.63
N SER A 453 -23.86 -13.37 -20.41
CA SER A 453 -23.25 -14.59 -20.89
C SER A 453 -24.24 -15.48 -21.65
N SER A 454 -25.09 -14.91 -22.51
CA SER A 454 -26.10 -15.66 -23.26
C SER A 454 -25.48 -16.83 -24.05
N ARG A 455 -26.25 -17.88 -24.31
CA ARG A 455 -25.72 -19.03 -25.06
C ARG A 455 -25.21 -18.64 -26.44
N ALA A 456 -25.90 -17.72 -27.12
CA ALA A 456 -25.48 -17.22 -28.41
C ALA A 456 -24.13 -16.50 -28.33
N PHE A 457 -23.93 -15.65 -27.31
CA PHE A 457 -22.67 -14.96 -27.08
C PHE A 457 -21.53 -15.91 -26.75
N ILE A 458 -21.75 -16.85 -25.82
CA ILE A 458 -20.73 -17.86 -25.47
C ILE A 458 -20.34 -18.68 -26.72
N ASN A 459 -21.32 -19.05 -27.56
CA ASN A 459 -21.06 -19.80 -28.79
C ASN A 459 -20.32 -18.97 -29.86
N ALA A 460 -20.50 -17.65 -29.89
CA ALA A 460 -19.78 -16.77 -30.81
C ALA A 460 -18.33 -16.51 -30.34
N VAL A 461 -18.14 -16.31 -29.03
CA VAL A 461 -16.82 -16.04 -28.43
C VAL A 461 -15.96 -17.30 -28.35
N GLN A 462 -16.55 -18.48 -28.11
CA GLN A 462 -15.85 -19.77 -28.01
C GLN A 462 -14.57 -19.73 -27.15
N ALA A 463 -14.66 -19.13 -25.95
CA ALA A 463 -13.48 -18.96 -25.11
C ALA A 463 -13.05 -20.25 -24.42
N ASP A 464 -11.75 -20.56 -24.53
CA ASP A 464 -11.11 -21.66 -23.81
C ASP A 464 -11.00 -21.34 -22.31
N LEU A 465 -10.81 -20.05 -21.98
CA LEU A 465 -10.60 -19.54 -20.63
C LEU A 465 -11.60 -18.44 -20.30
N VAL A 466 -12.27 -18.54 -19.16
CA VAL A 466 -13.22 -17.52 -18.69
C VAL A 466 -12.86 -17.06 -17.29
N LEU A 467 -12.69 -15.75 -17.11
CA LEU A 467 -12.34 -15.14 -15.84
C LEU A 467 -13.50 -14.32 -15.28
N PHE A 468 -13.76 -14.49 -13.98
CA PHE A 468 -14.79 -13.75 -13.24
C PHE A 468 -14.14 -12.76 -12.27
N PRO A 469 -14.27 -11.43 -12.51
CA PRO A 469 -13.83 -10.40 -11.58
C PRO A 469 -14.83 -10.25 -10.43
N VAL A 470 -14.69 -11.07 -9.38
CA VAL A 470 -15.66 -11.11 -8.26
C VAL A 470 -14.98 -11.05 -6.91
N GLY A 471 -15.69 -10.47 -5.94
CA GLY A 471 -15.25 -10.39 -4.56
C GLY A 471 -15.56 -11.67 -3.78
N TYR A 472 -14.70 -11.99 -2.80
CA TYR A 472 -14.95 -13.08 -1.86
C TYR A 472 -16.25 -12.82 -1.09
N ARG A 473 -17.17 -13.80 -1.13
CA ARG A 473 -18.52 -13.71 -0.54
C ARG A 473 -19.26 -12.44 -0.97
N ASN A 474 -19.16 -12.07 -2.25
CA ASN A 474 -19.88 -10.93 -2.80
C ASN A 474 -21.40 -11.07 -2.59
N ARG A 475 -22.07 -9.94 -2.31
CA ARG A 475 -23.51 -9.86 -2.02
C ARG A 475 -24.43 -10.25 -3.18
N TYR A 476 -23.90 -10.27 -4.40
CA TYR A 476 -24.65 -10.56 -5.61
C TYR A 476 -24.70 -12.06 -5.93
N HIS A 477 -23.90 -12.86 -5.22
CA HIS A 477 -23.72 -14.30 -5.48
C HIS A 477 -23.24 -14.56 -6.91
N PHE A 478 -22.35 -13.71 -7.41
CA PHE A 478 -21.66 -13.88 -8.68
C PHE A 478 -20.39 -14.74 -8.53
N PRO A 479 -20.00 -15.47 -9.59
CA PRO A 479 -20.78 -15.70 -10.81
C PRO A 479 -22.00 -16.58 -10.56
N ALA A 480 -23.08 -16.34 -11.29
CA ALA A 480 -24.31 -17.10 -11.10
C ALA A 480 -24.14 -18.57 -11.55
N ASN A 481 -24.69 -19.51 -10.79
CA ASN A 481 -24.56 -20.96 -11.07
C ASN A 481 -25.01 -21.38 -12.49
N ASN A 482 -26.02 -20.72 -13.06
CA ASN A 482 -26.47 -20.98 -14.43
C ASN A 482 -25.52 -20.42 -15.50
N VAL A 483 -24.75 -19.37 -15.19
CA VAL A 483 -23.68 -18.85 -16.06
C VAL A 483 -22.50 -19.81 -16.03
N ILE A 484 -22.05 -20.22 -14.85
CA ILE A 484 -21.00 -21.24 -14.67
C ILE A 484 -21.32 -22.49 -15.50
N LYS A 485 -22.53 -23.04 -15.36
CA LYS A 485 -22.96 -24.22 -16.11
C LYS A 485 -22.95 -24.02 -17.63
N ARG A 486 -23.29 -22.82 -18.13
CA ARG A 486 -23.26 -22.52 -19.56
C ARG A 486 -21.84 -22.57 -20.12
N TYR A 487 -20.87 -22.01 -19.40
CA TYR A 487 -19.47 -22.08 -19.82
C TYR A 487 -18.88 -23.49 -19.68
N GLN A 488 -19.23 -24.22 -18.62
CA GLN A 488 -18.82 -25.62 -18.46
C GLN A 488 -19.35 -26.53 -19.59
N GLN A 489 -20.53 -26.24 -20.12
CA GLN A 489 -21.10 -26.96 -21.29
C GLN A 489 -20.34 -26.71 -22.60
N GLN A 490 -19.46 -25.71 -22.63
CA GLN A 490 -18.57 -25.38 -23.75
C GLN A 490 -17.11 -25.75 -23.44
N ASP A 491 -16.89 -26.57 -22.41
CA ASP A 491 -15.57 -27.02 -21.95
C ASP A 491 -14.58 -25.88 -21.59
N SER A 492 -15.10 -24.67 -21.33
CA SER A 492 -14.28 -23.54 -20.90
C SER A 492 -13.73 -23.75 -19.48
N ALA A 493 -12.44 -23.49 -19.27
CA ALA A 493 -11.86 -23.48 -17.93
C ALA A 493 -12.15 -22.15 -17.22
N LEU A 494 -12.61 -22.24 -15.97
CA LEU A 494 -13.16 -21.11 -15.23
C LEU A 494 -12.24 -20.70 -14.08
N PHE A 495 -11.95 -19.41 -13.98
CA PHE A 495 -11.21 -18.83 -12.86
C PHE A 495 -11.93 -17.60 -12.31
N ASN A 496 -11.73 -17.33 -11.03
CA ASN A 496 -12.28 -16.14 -10.40
C ASN A 496 -11.27 -15.50 -9.44
N THR A 497 -11.30 -14.18 -9.33
CA THR A 497 -10.35 -13.42 -8.51
C THR A 497 -10.50 -13.70 -7.02
N ALA A 498 -11.71 -13.98 -6.53
CA ALA A 498 -11.95 -14.31 -5.12
C ALA A 498 -11.15 -15.54 -4.64
N ASP A 499 -11.07 -16.58 -5.48
CA ASP A 499 -10.42 -17.86 -5.17
C ASP A 499 -8.95 -17.91 -5.60
N HIS A 500 -8.57 -17.11 -6.59
CA HIS A 500 -7.25 -17.19 -7.22
C HIS A 500 -6.37 -15.96 -6.95
N GLY A 501 -6.92 -14.89 -6.37
CA GLY A 501 -6.27 -13.58 -6.29
C GLY A 501 -6.14 -12.98 -7.69
N ALA A 502 -5.08 -12.18 -7.93
CA ALA A 502 -4.77 -11.74 -9.27
C ALA A 502 -4.41 -12.94 -10.18
N ILE A 503 -4.88 -12.92 -11.42
CA ILE A 503 -4.70 -14.00 -12.40
C ILE A 503 -3.94 -13.42 -13.59
N GLU A 504 -2.73 -13.92 -13.85
CA GLU A 504 -1.89 -13.49 -14.98
C GLU A 504 -1.77 -14.58 -16.05
N PHE A 505 -1.82 -14.15 -17.32
CA PHE A 505 -1.49 -14.93 -18.50
C PHE A 505 -0.44 -14.20 -19.34
N LYS A 506 0.53 -14.94 -19.87
CA LYS A 506 1.54 -14.41 -20.78
C LYS A 506 1.28 -14.95 -22.18
N PHE A 507 0.89 -14.06 -23.10
CA PHE A 507 0.73 -14.35 -24.51
C PHE A 507 2.08 -14.19 -25.18
N SER A 508 2.84 -15.29 -25.25
CA SER A 508 4.15 -15.32 -25.91
C SER A 508 4.01 -15.58 -27.40
N ARG A 509 5.11 -15.48 -28.15
CA ARG A 509 5.13 -15.76 -29.60
C ARG A 509 4.73 -17.17 -30.01
N HIS A 510 4.77 -18.14 -29.10
CA HIS A 510 4.56 -19.55 -29.43
C HIS A 510 3.42 -20.20 -28.65
N ALA A 511 3.10 -19.68 -27.47
CA ALA A 511 2.08 -20.25 -26.59
C ALA A 511 1.55 -19.23 -25.60
N ILE A 512 0.36 -19.50 -25.07
CA ILE A 512 -0.19 -18.83 -23.91
C ILE A 512 0.27 -19.61 -22.67
N SER A 513 0.81 -18.92 -21.67
CA SER A 513 1.23 -19.58 -20.44
C SER A 513 0.05 -20.18 -19.68
N ALA A 514 0.33 -21.18 -18.84
CA ALA A 514 -0.61 -21.55 -17.78
C ALA A 514 -0.94 -20.32 -16.89
N PRO A 515 -2.14 -20.28 -16.27
CA PRO A 515 -2.52 -19.19 -15.39
C PRO A 515 -1.59 -19.10 -14.19
N ILE A 516 -1.05 -17.92 -13.94
CA ILE A 516 -0.31 -17.61 -12.71
C ILE A 516 -1.32 -16.98 -11.74
N THR A 517 -1.71 -17.73 -10.71
CA THR A 517 -2.67 -17.28 -9.71
C THR A 517 -1.94 -16.83 -8.45
N TRP A 518 -2.11 -15.56 -8.07
CA TRP A 518 -1.31 -14.98 -7.00
C TRP A 518 -1.60 -15.60 -5.64
N ARG A 519 -2.85 -16.04 -5.40
CA ARG A 519 -3.22 -16.67 -4.13
C ARG A 519 -2.52 -18.02 -3.93
N GLN A 520 -2.32 -18.80 -5.00
CA GLN A 520 -1.62 -20.09 -4.93
C GLN A 520 -0.10 -19.88 -4.94
N HIS A 521 0.40 -19.00 -5.80
CA HIS A 521 1.84 -18.75 -5.93
C HIS A 521 2.43 -18.10 -4.67
N ALA A 522 1.72 -17.16 -4.04
CA ALA A 522 2.16 -16.45 -2.83
C ALA A 522 1.51 -16.97 -1.54
N GLN A 523 1.10 -18.25 -1.53
CA GLN A 523 0.37 -18.85 -0.41
C GLN A 523 1.15 -18.70 0.90
N ARG A 524 0.48 -18.18 1.92
CA ARG A 524 0.94 -18.12 3.31
C ARG A 524 0.16 -19.12 4.15
N ILE A 525 0.65 -19.42 5.35
CA ILE A 525 -0.03 -20.33 6.29
C ILE A 525 -1.46 -19.88 6.66
N TRP A 526 -1.74 -18.58 6.54
CA TRP A 526 -3.06 -17.98 6.79
C TRP A 526 -3.85 -17.69 5.50
N THR A 527 -3.35 -18.08 4.33
CA THR A 527 -4.10 -17.93 3.08
C THR A 527 -5.24 -18.95 3.07
N HIS A 528 -6.48 -18.46 3.07
CA HIS A 528 -7.65 -19.31 2.92
C HIS A 528 -7.57 -20.05 1.58
N GLN A 529 -7.48 -21.38 1.64
CA GLN A 529 -7.72 -22.23 0.48
C GLN A 529 -9.24 -22.39 0.37
N PRO A 530 -9.87 -21.88 -0.70
CA PRO A 530 -11.24 -22.27 -0.97
C PRO A 530 -11.26 -23.79 -1.08
N SER A 531 -12.17 -24.44 -0.37
CA SER A 531 -12.42 -25.87 -0.54
C SER A 531 -12.81 -26.09 -2.00
N VAL A 532 -11.87 -26.56 -2.80
CA VAL A 532 -12.08 -27.00 -4.18
C VAL A 532 -13.01 -28.21 -4.09
N THR A 533 -14.32 -27.93 -4.05
CA THR A 533 -15.33 -28.90 -4.44
C THR A 533 -15.48 -28.74 -5.95
N LEU A 534 -14.47 -29.24 -6.67
CA LEU A 534 -14.76 -29.74 -8.02
C LEU A 534 -15.86 -30.79 -7.82
N PRO A 535 -17.01 -30.70 -8.49
CA PRO A 535 -17.93 -31.82 -8.53
C PRO A 535 -17.12 -33.03 -9.00
N SER A 536 -17.17 -34.11 -8.23
CA SER A 536 -16.62 -35.40 -8.63
C SER A 536 -17.05 -35.71 -10.06
N GLN A 537 -16.07 -36.14 -10.87
CA GLN A 537 -16.19 -36.55 -12.27
C GLN A 537 -17.46 -37.35 -12.58
#